data_AF-A0A7V2RX26-F1
#
_entry.id   AF-A0A7V2RX26-F1
#
_cell.length_a   1.000
_cell.length_b   1.000
_cell.length_c   1.000
_cell.angle_alpha   90.00
_cell.angle_beta   90.00
_cell.angle_gamma   90.00
#
_symmetry.space_group_name_H-M   'P 1'
#
loop_
_entity.id
_entity.type
_entity.pdbx_description
1 polymer ?
#
loop_
_entity_poly.entity_id
_entity_poly.type
_entity_poly.pdbx_seq_one_letter_code
_entity_poly.pdbx_strand_id
1 'polypeptide(L)' 'KNAALDAGAFGCSISGAGPTVFAVCDADETGAQVAQAMQSAFLSAGLKSAAQVVRPDLTGARVLS' A
#
# COMPACT_ATOMS: atom_id res chain seq x y z
N LYS A 1 -7.22 -3.73 7.53
CA LYS A 1 -6.18 -3.41 8.55
C LYS A 1 -5.37 -4.65 8.93
N ASN A 2 -5.99 -5.69 9.49
CA ASN A 2 -5.27 -6.89 9.96
C ASN A 2 -4.32 -7.49 8.90
N ALA A 3 -4.80 -7.71 7.67
CA ALA A 3 -3.98 -8.27 6.58
C ALA A 3 -2.63 -7.54 6.34
N ALA A 4 -2.57 -6.22 6.53
CA ALA A 4 -1.32 -5.47 6.37
C ALA A 4 -0.40 -5.67 7.58
N LEU A 5 -0.94 -5.62 8.80
CA LEU A 5 -0.18 -5.77 10.04
C LEU A 5 0.36 -7.19 10.19
N ASP A 6 -0.47 -8.19 9.90
CA ASP A 6 -0.10 -9.60 9.94
C ASP A 6 1.00 -9.94 8.90
N ALA A 7 1.08 -9.16 7.82
CA ALA A 7 2.11 -9.26 6.79
C ALA A 7 3.38 -8.41 7.08
N GLY A 8 3.48 -7.79 8.25
CA GLY A 8 4.69 -7.06 8.68
C GLY A 8 4.68 -5.54 8.47
N ALA A 9 3.53 -4.93 8.14
CA ALA A 9 3.44 -3.47 8.14
C ALA A 9 3.52 -2.91 9.56
N PHE A 10 4.22 -1.79 9.74
CA PHE A 10 4.22 -1.03 11.00
C PHE A 10 2.86 -0.39 11.29
N GLY A 11 2.13 -0.06 10.23
CA GLY A 11 0.83 0.58 10.32
C GLY A 11 0.15 0.65 8.95
N CYS A 12 -1.16 0.88 8.95
CA CYS A 12 -1.93 1.13 7.73
C CYS A 12 -3.11 2.05 8.02
N SER A 13 -3.52 2.85 7.05
CA SER A 13 -4.69 3.74 7.14
C SER A 13 -5.24 4.09 5.76
N ILE A 14 -6.34 4.84 5.73
CA ILE A 14 -6.90 5.42 4.50
C ILE A 14 -5.97 6.54 4.03
N SER A 15 -5.72 6.61 2.72
CA SER A 15 -4.97 7.69 2.08
C SER A 15 -5.93 8.80 1.65
N GLY A 16 -5.80 10.00 2.22
CA GLY A 16 -6.68 11.12 1.95
C GLY A 16 -8.14 10.83 2.32
N ALA A 17 -9.08 11.13 1.41
CA ALA A 17 -10.51 10.81 1.58
C ALA A 17 -10.87 9.36 1.21
N GLY A 18 -9.92 8.55 0.74
CA GLY A 18 -10.17 7.21 0.20
C GLY A 18 -10.61 7.23 -1.27
N PRO A 19 -10.87 6.04 -1.87
CA PRO A 19 -10.92 4.69 -1.28
C PRO A 19 -9.55 4.02 -1.08
N THR A 20 -8.46 4.69 -1.48
CA THR A 20 -7.10 4.17 -1.37
C THR A 20 -6.70 3.94 0.09
N VAL A 21 -6.01 2.84 0.35
CA VAL A 21 -5.40 2.50 1.64
C VAL A 21 -3.90 2.43 1.45
N PHE A 22 -3.14 2.90 2.43
CA PHE A 22 -1.68 2.78 2.45
C PHE A 22 -1.22 1.97 3.67
N ALA A 23 -0.03 1.39 3.58
CA ALA A 23 0.67 0.73 4.66
C ALA A 23 2.13 1.19 4.71
N VAL A 24 2.71 1.27 5.90
CA VAL A 24 4.11 1.66 6.12
C VAL A 24 4.93 0.41 6.44
N CYS A 25 6.04 0.22 5.74
CA CYS A 25 6.97 -0.91 5.85
C CYS A 25 8.41 -0.41 5.63
N ASP A 26 9.44 -1.19 6.01
CA ASP A 26 10.86 -0.75 5.93
C ASP A 26 11.60 -1.17 4.66
N ALA A 27 11.13 -2.19 3.94
CA ALA A 27 11.82 -2.80 2.81
C ALA A 27 10.85 -3.10 1.66
N ASP A 28 11.37 -3.09 0.43
CA ASP A 28 10.58 -3.34 -0.79
C ASP A 28 10.02 -4.78 -0.78
N GLU A 29 10.76 -5.74 -0.24
CA GLU A 29 10.32 -7.14 -0.08
C GLU A 29 9.12 -7.25 0.87
N THR A 30 9.20 -6.63 2.06
CA THR A 30 8.08 -6.54 3.01
C THR A 30 6.91 -5.79 2.37
N GLY A 31 7.18 -4.72 1.62
CA GLY A 31 6.17 -3.96 0.89
C GLY A 31 5.42 -4.80 -0.13
N ALA A 32 6.11 -5.69 -0.87
CA ALA A 32 5.49 -6.60 -1.83
C ALA A 32 4.59 -7.63 -1.12
N GLN A 33 5.03 -8.19 0.01
CA GLN A 33 4.25 -9.13 0.82
C GLN A 33 2.98 -8.46 1.37
N VAL A 34 3.12 -7.26 1.95
CA VAL A 34 2.01 -6.45 2.45
C VAL A 34 1.03 -6.10 1.33
N ALA A 35 1.52 -5.69 0.16
CA ALA A 35 0.69 -5.38 -1.00
C ALA A 35 -0.14 -6.59 -1.46
N GLN A 36 0.48 -7.78 -1.54
CA GLN A 36 -0.22 -9.02 -1.90
C GLN A 36 -1.28 -9.41 -0.86
N ALA A 37 -0.95 -9.32 0.43
CA ALA A 37 -1.89 -9.62 1.52
C ALA A 37 -3.10 -8.67 1.50
N MET A 38 -2.87 -7.37 1.30
CA MET A 38 -3.94 -6.37 1.17
C MET A 38 -4.81 -6.62 -0.07
N GLN A 39 -4.22 -6.88 -1.24
CA GLN A 39 -5.00 -7.19 -2.44
C GLN A 39 -5.85 -8.46 -2.26
N SER A 40 -5.29 -9.51 -1.66
CA SER A 40 -6.00 -10.76 -1.39
C SER A 40 -7.19 -10.56 -0.44
N ALA A 41 -7.03 -9.70 0.56
CA ALA A 41 -8.10 -9.31 1.48
C ALA A 41 -9.22 -8.52 0.77
N PHE A 42 -8.87 -7.56 -0.10
CA PHE A 42 -9.86 -6.86 -0.92
C PHE A 42 -10.58 -7.82 -1.88
N LEU A 43 -9.85 -8.71 -2.54
CA LEU A 43 -10.44 -9.68 -3.46
C LEU A 43 -11.41 -10.63 -2.75
N SER A 44 -11.07 -11.09 -1.55
CA SER A 44 -11.95 -11.91 -0.71
C SER A 44 -13.23 -11.18 -0.30
N ALA A 45 -13.20 -9.84 -0.26
CA ALA A 45 -14.37 -9.00 -0.05
C ALA A 45 -15.12 -8.63 -1.35
N GLY A 46 -14.74 -9.23 -2.49
CA GLY A 46 -15.35 -8.97 -3.80
C GLY A 46 -14.84 -7.71 -4.50
N LEU A 47 -13.76 -7.10 -3.99
CA LEU A 47 -13.21 -5.85 -4.51
C LEU A 47 -11.91 -6.12 -5.27
N LYS A 48 -11.88 -5.78 -6.57
CA LYS A 48 -10.64 -5.73 -7.34
C LYS A 48 -9.83 -4.50 -6.93
N SER A 49 -8.52 -4.64 -6.81
CA SER A 49 -7.63 -3.55 -6.43
C SER A 49 -6.34 -3.59 -7.24
N ALA A 50 -5.67 -2.43 -7.33
CA ALA A 50 -4.30 -2.30 -7.77
C ALA A 50 -3.44 -1.88 -6.57
N ALA A 51 -2.20 -2.33 -6.53
CA ALA A 51 -1.23 -1.94 -5.50
C ALA A 51 0.09 -1.52 -6.14
N GLN A 52 0.76 -0.57 -5.50
CA GLN A 52 2.09 -0.13 -5.85
C GLN A 52 2.91 0.01 -4.57
N VAL A 53 4.14 -0.48 -4.61
CA VAL A 53 5.14 -0.23 -3.56
C VAL A 53 5.95 0.98 -4.01
N VAL A 54 5.93 2.04 -3.22
CA VAL A 54 6.55 3.32 -3.55
C VAL A 54 7.31 3.87 -2.35
N ARG A 55 8.24 4.78 -2.65
CA ARG A 55 8.94 5.58 -1.64
C ARG A 55 8.43 7.03 -1.71
N PRO A 56 8.52 7.79 -0.61
CA PRO A 56 8.22 9.22 -0.66
C PRO A 56 9.00 9.93 -1.76
N ASP A 57 8.30 10.69 -2.61
CA ASP A 57 8.94 11.55 -3.62
C ASP A 57 9.50 12.79 -2.91
N LEU A 58 10.83 12.91 -2.86
CA LEU A 58 11.53 14.03 -2.24
C LEU A 58 11.75 15.22 -3.20
N THR A 59 11.48 15.04 -4.50
CA THR A 59 11.66 16.07 -5.52
C THR A 59 10.35 16.84 -5.76
N GLY A 60 9.23 16.14 -5.74
CA GLY A 60 7.91 16.73 -6.01
C GLY A 60 7.73 17.09 -7.49
N ALA A 61 7.09 18.24 -7.75
CA ALA A 61 6.73 18.68 -9.09
C ALA A 61 7.95 19.07 -9.95
N ARG A 62 7.97 18.65 -11.21
CA ARG A 62 9.05 18.93 -12.18
C ARG A 62 8.52 18.95 -13.62
N VAL A 63 9.20 19.66 -14.51
CA VAL A 63 8.86 19.72 -15.95
C VAL A 63 9.24 18.41 -16.62
N LEU A 64 8.34 17.86 -17.44
CA LEU A 64 8.62 16.70 -18.29
C LEU A 64 9.00 17.20 -19.69
N SER A 65 10.07 16.63 -20.26
CA SER A 65 10.55 16.89 -21.62
C SER A 65 10.18 15.77 -22.57
#